data_AF-A0A8J3GBA8-F1
#
_entry.id   AF-A0A8J3GBA8-F1
#
_cell.length_a   1.000
_cell.length_b   1.000
_cell.length_c   1.000
_cell.angle_alpha   90.00
_cell.angle_beta   90.00
_cell.angle_gamma   90.00
#
_symmetry.space_group_name_H-M   'P 1'
#
loop_
_entity.id
_entity.type
_entity.pdbx_description
1 polymer ?
#
loop_
_entity_poly.entity_id
_entity_poly.type
_entity_poly.pdbx_seq_one_letter_code
_entity_poly.pdbx_strand_id
1 'polypeptide(L)'
;MKKLIVLLFVVSAFTSCKTKDPEPRTAAEAVSGTYDLTSFKFGSGADILDIPKMPFTQSGKTISGTIGLIRVADDTVDMKITLEFTGEQPESFDLDGLEVRKKSEGYGLYIDGELVADADGQNIIFDYSEIDADTGATIVLRFIAEK
;
A
#
# COMPACT_ATOMS: atom_id res chain seq x y z
N MET A 1 -74.85 23.07 10.19
CA MET A 1 -73.98 23.94 9.36
C MET A 1 -72.57 23.90 9.95
N LYS A 2 -71.53 23.67 9.11
CA LYS A 2 -70.15 24.25 9.18
C LYS A 2 -69.39 24.09 10.52
N LYS A 3 -68.16 23.58 10.68
CA LYS A 3 -66.96 23.25 9.88
C LYS A 3 -66.09 22.35 10.81
N LEU A 4 -65.44 21.29 10.34
CA LEU A 4 -64.00 21.24 10.01
C LEU A 4 -63.10 21.92 11.06
N ILE A 5 -62.32 21.12 11.80
CA ILE A 5 -60.85 21.24 11.94
C ILE A 5 -60.32 19.92 12.48
N VAL A 6 -59.64 19.22 11.58
CA VAL A 6 -58.69 18.13 11.82
C VAL A 6 -57.42 18.78 12.36
N LEU A 7 -56.98 18.43 13.56
CA LEU A 7 -55.64 18.79 14.05
C LEU A 7 -54.87 17.49 14.33
N LEU A 8 -54.37 16.92 13.25
CA LEU A 8 -53.47 15.77 13.23
C LEU A 8 -52.09 16.24 13.69
N PHE A 9 -51.81 16.13 14.99
CA PHE A 9 -50.47 16.36 15.54
C PHE A 9 -49.60 15.12 15.28
N VAL A 10 -49.05 15.03 14.07
CA VAL A 10 -48.00 14.06 13.75
C VAL A 10 -46.70 14.59 14.36
N VAL A 11 -46.34 14.05 15.53
CA VAL A 11 -45.03 14.25 16.14
C VAL A 11 -44.03 13.40 15.36
N SER A 12 -43.53 13.93 14.25
CA SER A 12 -42.36 13.38 13.57
C SER A 12 -41.12 13.76 14.37
N ALA A 13 -40.74 12.93 15.34
CA ALA A 13 -39.41 12.98 15.93
C ALA A 13 -38.41 12.59 14.84
N PHE A 14 -37.78 13.59 14.21
CA PHE A 14 -36.61 13.38 13.38
C PHE A 14 -35.50 12.82 14.28
N THR A 15 -35.34 11.50 14.32
CA THR A 15 -34.08 10.89 14.74
C THR A 15 -33.07 11.20 13.65
N SER A 16 -32.47 12.39 13.72
CA SER A 16 -31.28 12.74 12.96
C SER A 16 -30.18 11.79 13.41
N CYS A 17 -30.07 10.64 12.74
CA CYS A 17 -28.86 9.83 12.75
C CYS A 17 -27.72 10.76 12.35
N LYS A 18 -26.94 11.21 13.33
CA LYS A 18 -25.64 11.81 13.07
C LYS A 18 -24.76 10.69 12.52
N THR A 19 -24.82 10.48 11.21
CA THR A 19 -23.69 9.91 10.51
C THR A 19 -22.55 10.86 10.80
N LYS A 20 -21.59 10.43 11.63
CA LYS A 20 -20.30 11.09 11.68
C LYS A 20 -19.78 11.02 10.25
N ASP A 21 -19.68 12.16 9.58
CA ASP A 21 -18.97 12.20 8.32
C ASP A 21 -17.58 11.56 8.58
N PRO A 22 -17.16 10.58 7.76
CA PRO A 22 -15.83 10.02 7.94
C PRO A 22 -14.84 11.18 7.83
N GLU A 23 -13.94 11.30 8.81
CA GLU A 23 -12.87 12.29 8.75
C GLU A 23 -12.09 12.10 7.43
N PRO A 24 -11.63 13.18 6.79
CA PRO A 24 -10.84 13.06 5.58
C PRO A 24 -9.60 12.18 5.84
N ARG A 25 -9.49 11.06 5.13
CA ARG A 25 -8.29 10.20 5.21
C ARG A 25 -7.07 10.98 4.74
N THR A 26 -5.98 10.89 5.49
CA THR A 26 -4.70 11.46 5.05
C THR A 26 -4.12 10.65 3.88
N ALA A 27 -3.11 11.20 3.19
CA ALA A 27 -2.48 10.50 2.07
C ALA A 27 -1.82 9.18 2.53
N ALA A 28 -1.08 9.22 3.64
CA ALA A 28 -0.49 8.02 4.23
C ALA A 28 -1.56 7.01 4.69
N GLU A 29 -2.66 7.47 5.27
CA GLU A 29 -3.77 6.61 5.66
C GLU A 29 -4.44 5.94 4.45
N ALA A 30 -4.50 6.61 3.30
CA ALA A 30 -5.10 6.07 2.08
C ALA A 30 -4.33 4.85 1.54
N VAL A 31 -3.00 4.85 1.66
CA VAL A 31 -2.13 3.79 1.12
C VAL A 31 -1.67 2.76 2.16
N SER A 32 -1.85 3.02 3.46
CA SER A 32 -1.40 2.10 4.50
C SER A 32 -2.12 0.74 4.46
N GLY A 33 -1.40 -0.31 4.87
CA GLY A 33 -1.91 -1.67 4.97
C GLY A 33 -0.90 -2.72 4.52
N THR A 34 -1.34 -3.97 4.52
CA THR A 34 -0.57 -5.11 4.02
C THR A 34 -1.03 -5.45 2.61
N TYR A 35 -0.10 -5.81 1.73
CA TYR A 35 -0.30 -6.20 0.35
C TYR A 35 0.47 -7.49 0.09
N ASP A 36 -0.12 -8.44 -0.62
CA ASP A 36 0.53 -9.66 -1.09
C ASP A 36 1.35 -9.35 -2.35
N LEU A 37 2.61 -9.81 -2.39
CA LEU A 37 3.45 -9.70 -3.58
C LEU A 37 2.89 -10.57 -4.70
N THR A 38 2.72 -9.99 -5.89
CA THR A 38 2.32 -10.71 -7.11
C THR A 38 3.49 -10.87 -8.08
N SER A 39 4.53 -10.02 -7.98
CA SER A 39 5.83 -10.20 -8.64
C SER A 39 6.94 -9.57 -7.81
N PHE A 40 8.18 -10.05 -7.98
CA PHE A 40 9.33 -9.55 -7.24
C PHE A 40 10.62 -9.67 -8.05
N LYS A 41 11.41 -8.61 -8.07
CA LYS A 41 12.71 -8.56 -8.71
C LYS A 41 13.70 -7.80 -7.84
N PHE A 42 14.81 -8.45 -7.49
CA PHE A 42 15.85 -7.86 -6.65
C PHE A 42 17.23 -8.37 -7.05
N GLY A 43 18.23 -7.50 -6.99
CA GLY A 43 19.64 -7.86 -7.15
C GLY A 43 20.37 -6.97 -8.15
N SER A 44 21.52 -7.44 -8.61
CA SER A 44 22.39 -6.70 -9.54
C SER A 44 23.05 -7.63 -10.55
N GLY A 45 23.20 -7.15 -11.80
CA GLY A 45 23.94 -7.86 -12.85
C GLY A 45 23.48 -9.30 -13.06
N ALA A 46 24.38 -10.27 -12.84
CA ALA A 46 24.11 -11.69 -13.01
C ALA A 46 23.34 -12.32 -11.82
N ASP A 47 23.28 -11.63 -10.68
CA ASP A 47 22.69 -12.12 -9.43
C ASP A 47 21.26 -11.59 -9.21
N ILE A 48 20.58 -11.24 -10.30
CA ILE A 48 19.17 -10.80 -10.25
C ILE A 48 18.27 -12.00 -9.98
N LEU A 49 17.53 -11.94 -8.88
CA LEU A 49 16.35 -12.75 -8.64
C LEU A 49 15.17 -12.10 -9.36
N ASP A 50 14.53 -12.83 -10.28
CA ASP A 50 13.37 -12.34 -11.05
C ASP A 50 12.22 -13.37 -10.95
N ILE A 51 11.17 -13.00 -10.24
CA ILE A 51 9.99 -13.82 -9.97
C ILE A 51 8.77 -13.11 -10.56
N PRO A 52 8.40 -13.41 -11.82
CA PRO A 52 7.34 -12.70 -12.51
C PRO A 52 5.94 -13.02 -11.99
N LYS A 53 5.79 -14.05 -11.16
CA LYS A 53 4.52 -14.44 -10.54
C LYS A 53 4.75 -15.05 -9.16
N MET A 54 4.09 -14.50 -8.16
CA MET A 54 4.08 -14.98 -6.78
C MET A 54 2.68 -15.40 -6.32
N PRO A 55 2.57 -16.35 -5.37
CA PRO A 55 3.66 -17.18 -4.85
C PRO A 55 4.24 -18.11 -5.92
N PHE A 56 5.52 -18.49 -5.78
CA PHE A 56 6.24 -19.35 -6.71
C PHE A 56 6.65 -20.64 -6.02
N THR A 57 6.31 -21.80 -6.60
CA THR A 57 6.65 -23.12 -6.05
C THR A 57 7.53 -23.91 -7.01
N GLN A 58 8.65 -24.42 -6.52
CA GLN A 58 9.52 -25.35 -7.25
C GLN A 58 10.04 -26.43 -6.29
N SER A 59 9.95 -27.70 -6.71
CA SER A 59 10.46 -28.84 -5.94
C SER A 59 9.92 -28.91 -4.50
N GLY A 60 8.66 -28.53 -4.29
CA GLY A 60 8.01 -28.53 -2.98
C GLY A 60 8.43 -27.38 -2.04
N LYS A 61 9.28 -26.46 -2.49
CA LYS A 61 9.56 -25.20 -1.81
C LYS A 61 8.74 -24.07 -2.44
N THR A 62 8.09 -23.27 -1.61
CA THR A 62 7.34 -22.08 -2.03
C THR A 62 8.04 -20.82 -1.52
N ILE A 63 8.10 -19.82 -2.40
CA ILE A 63 8.37 -18.42 -2.08
C ILE A 63 7.03 -17.66 -2.08
N SER A 64 6.81 -16.84 -1.06
CA SER A 64 5.73 -15.85 -0.98
C SER A 64 6.28 -14.57 -0.37
N GLY A 65 5.48 -13.51 -0.34
CA GLY A 65 5.87 -12.32 0.39
C GLY A 65 4.80 -11.27 0.44
N THR A 66 5.04 -10.28 1.30
CA THR A 66 4.11 -9.20 1.60
C THR A 66 4.84 -7.87 1.69
N ILE A 67 4.10 -6.80 1.43
CA ILE A 67 4.49 -5.40 1.65
C ILE A 67 3.59 -4.84 2.75
N GLY A 68 4.18 -4.32 3.83
CA GLY A 68 3.49 -3.56 4.86
C GLY A 68 3.80 -2.08 4.72
N LEU A 69 2.80 -1.24 4.43
CA LEU A 69 2.90 0.21 4.52
C LEU A 69 2.34 0.68 5.87
N ILE A 70 3.21 1.22 6.72
CA ILE A 70 2.90 1.67 8.07
C ILE A 70 2.93 3.20 8.11
N ARG A 71 1.79 3.82 8.39
CA ARG A 71 1.72 5.27 8.59
C ARG A 71 2.59 5.71 9.77
N VAL A 72 3.49 6.67 9.52
CA VAL A 72 4.29 7.34 10.55
C VAL A 72 3.99 8.84 10.68
N ALA A 73 3.46 9.46 9.62
CA ALA A 73 2.93 10.83 9.63
C ALA A 73 1.70 10.98 8.70
N ASP A 74 1.19 12.19 8.48
CA ASP A 74 0.01 12.38 7.60
C ASP A 74 0.30 12.05 6.13
N ASP A 75 1.53 12.28 5.71
CA ASP A 75 2.07 12.14 4.35
C ASP A 75 3.35 11.28 4.34
N THR A 76 3.57 10.44 5.35
CA THR A 76 4.75 9.57 5.43
C THR A 76 4.37 8.17 5.86
N VAL A 77 4.95 7.17 5.19
CA VAL A 77 4.86 5.75 5.55
C VAL A 77 6.24 5.12 5.62
N ASP A 78 6.40 4.12 6.48
CA ASP A 78 7.49 3.16 6.39
C ASP A 78 7.00 1.94 5.63
N MET A 79 7.87 1.33 4.83
CA MET A 79 7.58 0.12 4.07
C MET A 79 8.40 -1.04 4.59
N LYS A 80 7.74 -2.14 4.93
CA LYS A 80 8.37 -3.41 5.25
C LYS A 80 8.07 -4.44 4.18
N ILE A 81 9.12 -4.98 3.56
CA ILE A 81 9.04 -6.10 2.62
C ILE A 81 9.35 -7.37 3.42
N THR A 82 8.50 -8.38 3.34
CA THR A 82 8.74 -9.69 3.97
C THR A 82 8.67 -10.79 2.92
N LEU A 83 9.73 -11.58 2.80
CA LEU A 83 9.78 -12.78 1.95
C LEU A 83 9.73 -14.03 2.83
N GLU A 84 8.87 -14.96 2.46
CA GLU A 84 8.68 -16.23 3.16
C GLU A 84 9.10 -17.40 2.28
N PHE A 85 9.88 -18.31 2.88
CA PHE A 85 10.44 -19.48 2.21
C PHE A 85 10.03 -20.73 2.99
N THR A 86 9.53 -21.74 2.28
CA THR A 86 9.11 -23.00 2.92
C THR A 86 10.25 -23.66 3.70
N GLY A 87 10.09 -23.77 5.01
CA GLY A 87 11.04 -24.42 5.91
C GLY A 87 12.20 -23.53 6.37
N GLU A 88 12.16 -22.24 6.07
CA GLU A 88 13.19 -21.26 6.43
C GLU A 88 12.55 -20.10 7.21
N GLN A 89 13.36 -19.28 7.89
CA GLN A 89 12.84 -18.08 8.57
C GLN A 89 12.52 -17.00 7.52
N PRO A 90 11.46 -16.19 7.73
CA PRO A 90 11.18 -15.08 6.84
C PRO A 90 12.35 -14.08 6.82
N GLU A 91 12.64 -13.54 5.64
CA GLU A 91 13.56 -12.42 5.46
C GLU A 91 12.75 -11.12 5.38
N SER A 92 13.31 -10.02 5.87
CA SER A 92 12.64 -8.72 5.79
C SER A 92 13.62 -7.59 5.50
N PHE A 93 13.12 -6.59 4.79
CA PHE A 93 13.83 -5.37 4.43
C PHE A 93 12.90 -4.19 4.69
N ASP A 94 13.43 -3.14 5.29
CA ASP A 94 12.66 -1.94 5.64
C ASP A 94 13.14 -0.75 4.80
N LEU A 95 12.20 0.07 4.34
CA LEU A 95 12.42 1.36 3.68
C LEU A 95 11.64 2.41 4.47
N ASP A 96 12.37 3.25 5.19
CA ASP A 96 11.78 4.22 6.11
C ASP A 96 11.49 5.55 5.41
N GLY A 97 10.48 6.27 5.89
CA GLY A 97 10.28 7.68 5.56
C GLY A 97 9.82 7.96 4.12
N LEU A 98 9.09 7.05 3.49
CA LEU A 98 8.53 7.26 2.16
C LEU A 98 7.46 8.37 2.20
N GLU A 99 7.69 9.43 1.43
CA GLU A 99 6.72 10.53 1.30
C GLU A 99 5.57 10.10 0.39
N VAL A 100 4.34 10.31 0.83
CA VAL A 100 3.12 9.98 0.09
C VAL A 100 2.49 11.26 -0.47
N ARG A 101 2.54 11.41 -1.80
CA ARG A 101 1.91 12.56 -2.48
C ARG A 101 0.72 12.11 -3.30
N LYS A 102 -0.40 12.83 -3.17
CA LYS A 102 -1.59 12.59 -4.00
C LYS A 102 -1.29 12.94 -5.47
N LYS A 103 -1.71 12.07 -6.39
CA LYS A 103 -1.66 12.25 -7.85
C LYS A 103 -3.10 12.32 -8.41
N SER A 104 -3.24 12.56 -9.71
CA SER A 104 -4.56 12.60 -10.36
C SER A 104 -5.32 11.27 -10.25
N GLU A 105 -4.62 10.15 -10.26
CA GLU A 105 -5.20 8.79 -10.32
C GLU A 105 -4.77 7.89 -9.14
N GLY A 106 -4.35 8.47 -8.02
CA GLY A 106 -3.90 7.70 -6.85
C GLY A 106 -2.88 8.48 -6.02
N TYR A 107 -1.82 7.80 -5.62
CA TYR A 107 -0.74 8.31 -4.79
C TYR A 107 0.62 7.88 -5.37
N GLY A 108 1.61 8.76 -5.29
CA GLY A 108 3.00 8.40 -5.50
C GLY A 108 3.71 8.29 -4.16
N LEU A 109 4.64 7.34 -4.07
CA LEU A 109 5.59 7.17 -2.98
C LEU A 109 6.95 7.69 -3.44
N TYR A 110 7.61 8.48 -2.61
CA TYR A 110 8.86 9.17 -2.96
C TYR A 110 9.97 8.92 -1.93
N ILE A 111 11.20 8.80 -2.43
CA ILE A 111 12.44 8.82 -1.64
C ILE A 111 13.24 10.03 -2.11
N ASP A 112 13.62 10.93 -1.22
CA ASP A 112 14.39 12.14 -1.54
C ASP A 112 13.81 12.97 -2.71
N GLY A 113 12.48 12.92 -2.87
CA GLY A 113 11.75 13.62 -3.92
C GLY A 113 11.67 12.88 -5.26
N GLU A 114 12.35 11.74 -5.42
CA GLU A 114 12.23 10.82 -6.56
C GLU A 114 11.05 9.87 -6.39
N LEU A 115 10.26 9.68 -7.44
CA LEU A 115 9.12 8.76 -7.43
C LEU A 115 9.63 7.31 -7.50
N VAL A 116 9.30 6.50 -6.50
CA VAL A 116 9.73 5.08 -6.43
C VAL A 116 8.57 4.09 -6.53
N ALA A 117 7.33 4.55 -6.28
CA ALA A 117 6.16 3.72 -6.51
C ALA A 117 4.88 4.52 -6.79
N ASP A 118 3.96 3.87 -7.50
CA ASP A 118 2.56 4.29 -7.63
C ASP A 118 1.67 3.38 -6.77
N ALA A 119 0.71 3.97 -6.06
CA ALA A 119 -0.23 3.25 -5.20
C ALA A 119 -1.65 3.84 -5.31
N ASP A 120 -2.66 2.98 -5.31
CA ASP A 120 -4.08 3.39 -5.33
C ASP A 120 -4.87 2.96 -4.06
N GLY A 121 -4.17 2.34 -3.11
CA GLY A 121 -4.74 1.78 -1.87
C GLY A 121 -5.14 0.30 -1.99
N GLN A 122 -5.16 -0.25 -3.20
CA GLN A 122 -5.38 -1.66 -3.53
C GLN A 122 -4.15 -2.31 -4.17
N ASN A 123 -3.41 -1.56 -4.98
CA ASN A 123 -2.24 -1.98 -5.71
C ASN A 123 -1.04 -1.09 -5.38
N ILE A 124 0.16 -1.68 -5.39
CA ILE A 124 1.44 -0.97 -5.37
C ILE A 124 2.26 -1.45 -6.56
N ILE A 125 2.79 -0.51 -7.33
CA ILE A 125 3.80 -0.77 -8.36
C ILE A 125 5.06 -0.03 -7.94
N PHE A 126 6.09 -0.77 -7.56
CA PHE A 126 7.36 -0.23 -7.09
C PHE A 126 8.46 -0.48 -8.12
N ASP A 127 9.21 0.57 -8.45
CA ASP A 127 10.35 0.52 -9.35
C ASP A 127 11.43 1.49 -8.84
N TYR A 128 12.46 0.91 -8.23
CA TYR A 128 13.63 1.65 -7.75
C TYR A 128 14.91 1.02 -8.29
N SER A 129 15.87 1.87 -8.60
CA SER A 129 17.22 1.43 -8.93
C SER A 129 18.24 2.46 -8.48
N GLU A 130 19.37 1.98 -7.98
CA GLU A 130 20.49 2.82 -7.56
C GLU A 130 21.82 2.23 -8.02
N ILE A 131 22.85 3.06 -8.02
CA ILE A 131 24.23 2.60 -8.27
C ILE A 131 24.87 2.38 -6.91
N ASP A 132 25.26 1.14 -6.64
CA ASP A 132 26.07 0.79 -5.48
C ASP A 132 27.41 1.54 -5.54
N ALA A 133 27.70 2.35 -4.53
CA ALA A 133 28.85 3.25 -4.55
C ALA A 133 30.20 2.51 -4.48
N ASP A 134 30.22 1.30 -3.91
CA ASP A 134 31.44 0.53 -3.69
C ASP A 134 31.82 -0.32 -4.92
N THR A 135 30.81 -0.91 -5.55
CA THR A 135 30.96 -1.83 -6.68
C THR A 135 30.69 -1.17 -8.04
N GLY A 136 29.99 -0.03 -8.06
CA GLY A 136 29.52 0.62 -9.27
C GLY A 136 28.40 -0.14 -9.99
N ALA A 137 27.86 -1.19 -9.37
CA ALA A 137 26.83 -2.02 -9.96
C ALA A 137 25.43 -1.40 -9.75
N THR A 138 24.54 -1.53 -10.73
CA THR A 138 23.15 -1.09 -10.56
C THR A 138 22.38 -2.12 -9.77
N ILE A 139 21.89 -1.75 -8.59
CA ILE A 139 20.95 -2.53 -7.80
C ILE A 139 19.54 -2.16 -8.24
N VAL A 140 18.69 -3.16 -8.45
CA VAL A 140 17.28 -2.95 -8.77
C VAL A 140 16.39 -3.58 -7.71
N LEU A 141 15.30 -2.89 -7.37
CA LEU A 141 14.19 -3.43 -6.60
C LEU A 141 12.90 -3.07 -7.32
N ARG A 142 12.19 -4.10 -7.80
CA ARG A 142 10.88 -3.94 -8.45
C ARG A 142 9.90 -4.95 -7.93
N PHE A 143 8.67 -4.54 -7.72
CA PHE A 143 7.60 -5.46 -7.38
C PHE A 143 6.23 -4.89 -7.74
N ILE A 144 5.27 -5.80 -7.82
CA ILE A 144 3.85 -5.48 -7.84
C ILE A 144 3.23 -6.18 -6.62
N ALA A 145 2.38 -5.48 -5.90
CA ALA A 145 1.65 -6.01 -4.74
C ALA A 145 0.18 -5.62 -4.78
N GLU A 146 -0.69 -6.49 -4.25
CA GLU A 146 -2.15 -6.35 -4.25
C GLU A 146 -2.72 -6.65 -2.85
N LYS A 147 -3.82 -6.01 -2.47
CA LYS A 147 -4.44 -6.13 -1.14
C LYS A 147 -5.58 -7.14 -1.07
#